data_AF-G4VTB5-F1
#
_entry.id   AF-G4VTB5-F1
#
_cell.length_a   1.000
_cell.length_b   1.000
_cell.length_c   1.000
_cell.angle_alpha   90.00
_cell.angle_beta   90.00
_cell.angle_gamma   90.00
#
_symmetry.space_group_name_H-M   'P 1'
#
loop_
_entity.id
_entity.type
_entity.pdbx_description
1 polymer ?
#
loop_
_entity_poly.entity_id
_entity_poly.type
_entity_poly.pdbx_seq_one_letter_code
_entity_poly.pdbx_strand_id
1 'polypeptide(L)'
;MDSPTTKQPYAVRQRDWHDGLFDCTNDCNSCWLVLCCYPCYMCYMYRRYDECCATPCFIICPGFTLRAYHRAKHNIQGTLCKDYLKEYFCPLCAACQLDRDMKYVEATSGILNV
;
A
#
# COMPACT_ATOMS: atom_id res chain seq x y z
N MET A 1 21.97 -33.47 -13.17
CA MET A 1 22.07 -32.15 -13.85
C MET A 1 20.65 -31.78 -14.20
N ASP A 2 20.08 -30.75 -13.58
CA ASP A 2 18.79 -30.23 -14.01
C ASP A 2 18.97 -29.53 -15.35
N SER A 3 18.09 -29.83 -16.30
CA SER A 3 18.11 -29.22 -17.63
C SER A 3 17.99 -27.69 -17.52
N PRO A 4 18.66 -26.93 -18.40
CA PRO A 4 18.59 -25.47 -18.35
C PRO A 4 17.16 -24.97 -18.58
N THR A 5 16.71 -24.08 -17.70
CA THR A 5 15.42 -23.40 -17.80
C THR A 5 15.41 -22.53 -19.07
N THR A 6 14.66 -22.95 -20.08
CA THR A 6 14.57 -22.27 -21.39
C THR A 6 13.34 -21.39 -21.55
N LYS A 7 12.40 -21.43 -20.61
CA LYS A 7 11.19 -20.58 -20.62
C LYS A 7 11.27 -19.55 -19.51
N GLN A 8 11.17 -18.28 -19.87
CA GLN A 8 10.98 -17.21 -18.89
C GLN A 8 9.58 -17.35 -18.28
N PRO A 9 9.42 -17.07 -16.97
CA PRO A 9 8.08 -16.94 -16.40
C PRO A 9 7.32 -15.85 -17.16
N TYR A 10 6.03 -16.09 -17.40
CA TYR A 10 5.15 -15.07 -17.97
C TYR A 10 5.09 -13.87 -17.00
N ALA A 11 4.83 -12.68 -17.54
CA ALA A 11 4.62 -11.49 -16.72
C ALA A 11 3.48 -11.76 -15.73
N VAL A 12 3.73 -11.56 -14.43
CA VAL A 12 2.70 -11.74 -13.39
C VAL A 12 1.53 -10.82 -13.70
N ARG A 13 0.32 -11.37 -13.68
CA ARG A 13 -0.91 -10.60 -13.91
C ARG A 13 -1.05 -9.53 -12.82
N GLN A 14 -1.12 -8.27 -13.22
CA GLN A 14 -1.38 -7.18 -12.30
C GLN A 14 -2.86 -7.12 -11.93
N ARG A 15 -3.16 -6.69 -10.70
CA ARG A 15 -4.52 -6.44 -10.20
C ARG A 15 -4.78 -4.94 -9.98
N ASP A 16 -6.04 -4.58 -9.80
CA ASP A 16 -6.41 -3.25 -9.32
C ASP A 16 -6.32 -3.13 -7.79
N TRP A 17 -6.34 -1.88 -7.32
CA TRP A 17 -6.64 -1.57 -5.92
C TRP A 17 -8.02 -2.15 -5.56
N HIS A 18 -8.18 -2.63 -4.33
CA HIS A 18 -9.45 -3.21 -3.85
C HIS A 18 -10.60 -2.19 -3.90
N ASP A 19 -10.32 -0.96 -3.49
CA ASP A 19 -11.26 0.16 -3.50
C ASP A 19 -10.71 1.34 -4.30
N GLY A 20 -11.61 2.25 -4.70
CA GLY A 20 -11.27 3.55 -5.25
C GLY A 20 -10.65 4.49 -4.22
N LEU A 21 -10.03 5.57 -4.73
CA LEU A 21 -9.33 6.56 -3.89
C LEU A 21 -10.28 7.25 -2.90
N PHE A 22 -11.49 7.57 -3.34
CA PHE A 22 -12.45 8.37 -2.58
C PHE A 22 -13.52 7.53 -1.88
N ASP A 23 -13.39 6.20 -1.89
CA ASP A 23 -14.32 5.27 -1.24
C ASP A 23 -14.05 5.18 0.28
N CYS A 24 -13.80 6.33 0.92
CA CYS A 24 -13.49 6.43 2.36
C CYS A 24 -14.62 5.90 3.25
N THR A 25 -15.84 5.80 2.70
CA THR A 25 -17.01 5.26 3.40
C THR A 25 -16.95 3.74 3.59
N ASN A 26 -16.14 3.03 2.82
CA ASN A 26 -15.96 1.58 2.98
C ASN A 26 -15.22 1.23 4.29
N ASP A 27 -14.52 2.19 4.88
CA ASP A 27 -13.94 2.09 6.22
C ASP A 27 -13.84 3.46 6.90
N CYS A 28 -15.01 3.99 7.33
CA CYS A 28 -15.10 5.28 7.99
C CYS A 28 -14.25 5.35 9.26
N ASN A 29 -14.13 4.24 10.01
CA ASN A 29 -13.41 4.22 11.28
C ASN A 29 -11.93 4.47 11.06
N SER A 30 -11.28 3.64 10.22
CA SER A 30 -9.87 3.84 9.92
C SER A 30 -9.60 5.18 9.23
N CYS A 31 -10.49 5.63 8.35
CA CYS A 31 -10.33 6.95 7.74
C CYS A 31 -10.45 8.11 8.73
N TRP A 32 -11.29 7.99 9.75
CA TRP A 32 -11.35 8.96 10.84
C TRP A 32 -10.07 8.94 11.69
N LEU A 33 -9.49 7.76 11.95
CA LEU A 33 -8.21 7.64 12.64
C LEU A 33 -7.04 8.24 11.84
N VAL A 34 -7.01 8.02 10.52
CA VAL A 34 -6.06 8.66 9.59
C VAL A 34 -6.20 10.19 9.67
N LEU A 35 -7.43 10.72 9.65
CA LEU A 35 -7.67 12.16 9.75
C LEU A 35 -7.26 12.72 11.12
N CYS A 36 -7.50 11.98 12.21
CA CYS A 36 -7.22 12.41 13.57
C CYS A 36 -5.72 12.50 13.87
N CYS A 37 -4.92 11.50 13.46
CA CYS A 37 -3.46 11.55 13.56
C CYS A 37 -2.81 10.80 12.39
N TYR A 38 -2.64 11.48 11.25
CA TYR A 38 -1.98 10.91 10.07
C TYR A 38 -0.57 10.37 10.38
N PRO A 39 0.33 11.08 11.11
CA PRO A 39 1.65 10.54 11.43
C PRO A 39 1.58 9.24 12.24
N CYS A 40 0.72 9.18 13.27
CA CYS A 40 0.53 7.99 14.09
C CYS A 40 0.00 6.81 13.25
N TYR A 41 -0.94 7.09 12.35
CA TYR A 41 -1.55 6.07 11.50
C TYR A 41 -0.55 5.55 10.46
N MET A 42 0.29 6.43 9.90
CA MET A 42 1.41 6.01 9.06
C MET A 42 2.36 5.08 9.84
N CYS A 43 2.72 5.41 11.07
CA CYS A 43 3.53 4.52 11.92
C CYS A 43 2.87 3.15 12.12
N TYR A 44 1.56 3.11 12.32
CA TYR A 44 0.78 1.88 12.41
C TYR A 44 0.85 1.07 11.11
N MET A 45 0.66 1.71 9.95
CA MET A 45 0.71 1.04 8.65
C MET A 45 2.10 0.53 8.30
N TYR A 46 3.17 1.28 8.61
CA TYR A 46 4.55 0.79 8.47
C TYR A 46 4.81 -0.42 9.37
N ARG A 47 4.33 -0.40 10.62
CA ARG A 47 4.48 -1.54 11.52
C ARG A 47 3.77 -2.81 11.02
N ARG A 48 2.67 -2.70 10.26
CA ARG A 48 2.02 -3.86 9.61
C ARG A 48 2.91 -4.50 8.53
N TYR A 49 3.88 -3.77 8.02
CA TYR A 49 4.93 -4.25 7.14
C TYR A 49 6.20 -4.72 7.87
N ASP A 50 6.13 -4.90 9.19
CA ASP A 50 7.27 -5.21 10.07
C ASP A 50 8.38 -4.15 10.03
N GLU A 51 8.07 -2.94 9.54
CA GLU A 51 8.99 -1.82 9.54
C GLU A 51 8.99 -1.11 10.90
N CYS A 52 10.09 -0.41 11.19
CA CYS A 52 10.21 0.38 12.40
C CYS A 52 9.10 1.45 12.45
N CYS A 53 8.50 1.62 13.63
CA CYS A 53 7.49 2.65 13.89
C CYS A 53 8.00 4.07 13.58
N ALA A 54 9.32 4.30 13.62
CA ALA A 54 9.93 5.60 13.32
C ALA A 54 10.29 5.78 11.82
N THR A 55 10.21 4.73 11.00
CA THR A 55 10.47 4.79 9.55
C THR A 55 9.78 5.97 8.85
N PRO A 56 8.47 6.23 9.06
CA PRO A 56 7.82 7.38 8.40
C PRO A 56 8.36 8.74 8.84
N CYS A 57 9.02 8.86 10.00
CA CYS A 57 9.60 10.12 10.48
C CYS A 57 10.90 10.50 9.74
N PHE A 58 11.58 9.53 9.13
CA PHE A 58 12.85 9.74 8.43
C PHE A 58 12.68 9.82 6.91
N ILE A 59 11.47 9.62 6.40
CA ILE A 59 11.16 9.63 4.97
C ILE A 59 10.40 10.92 4.63
N ILE A 60 10.82 11.62 3.57
CA ILE A 60 10.22 12.90 3.14
C ILE A 60 8.74 12.74 2.73
N CYS A 61 8.38 11.63 2.08
CA CYS A 61 7.01 11.34 1.64
C CYS A 61 6.60 9.90 2.03
N PRO A 62 6.29 9.64 3.32
CA PRO A 62 6.07 8.29 3.80
C PRO A 62 4.85 7.61 3.17
N GLY A 63 3.76 8.35 2.92
CA GLY A 63 2.57 7.79 2.25
C GLY A 63 2.85 7.35 0.82
N PHE A 64 3.57 8.17 0.05
CA PHE A 64 4.03 7.81 -1.29
C PHE A 64 4.95 6.58 -1.27
N THR A 65 5.95 6.55 -0.39
CA THR A 65 6.90 5.43 -0.31
C THR A 65 6.18 4.14 0.05
N LEU A 66 5.31 4.15 1.06
CA LEU A 66 4.57 2.96 1.48
C LEU A 66 3.59 2.49 0.40
N ARG A 67 2.91 3.42 -0.28
CA ARG A 67 2.03 3.11 -1.42
C ARG A 67 2.77 2.45 -2.55
N ALA A 68 3.92 3.00 -2.96
CA ALA A 68 4.75 2.45 -4.02
C ALA A 68 5.28 1.05 -3.65
N TYR A 69 5.74 0.89 -2.41
CA TYR A 69 6.20 -0.39 -1.87
C TYR A 69 5.10 -1.45 -1.88
N HIS A 70 3.93 -1.15 -1.31
CA HIS A 70 2.75 -2.01 -1.30
C HIS A 70 2.31 -2.40 -2.73
N ARG A 71 2.24 -1.42 -3.64
CA ARG A 71 1.85 -1.64 -5.05
C ARG A 71 2.79 -2.61 -5.75
N ALA A 72 4.10 -2.42 -5.57
CA ALA A 72 5.11 -3.29 -6.17
C ALA A 72 5.04 -4.71 -5.60
N LYS A 73 4.86 -4.84 -4.28
CA LYS A 73 4.82 -6.13 -3.59
C LYS A 73 3.58 -6.97 -3.94
N HIS A 74 2.43 -6.34 -4.12
CA HIS A 74 1.16 -7.03 -4.38
C HIS A 74 0.68 -6.96 -5.83
N ASN A 75 1.61 -6.67 -6.78
CA ASN A 75 1.35 -6.61 -8.22
C ASN A 75 0.14 -5.74 -8.59
N ILE A 76 0.00 -4.58 -7.95
CA ILE A 76 -1.09 -3.66 -8.26
C ILE A 76 -0.70 -2.77 -9.45
N GLN A 77 -1.60 -2.61 -10.42
CA GLN A 77 -1.36 -1.80 -11.61
C GLN A 77 -1.26 -0.31 -11.27
N GLY A 78 -0.38 0.41 -11.98
CA GLY A 78 -0.15 1.84 -11.76
C GLY A 78 1.27 2.27 -12.09
N THR A 79 1.56 3.53 -11.84
CA THR A 79 2.89 4.13 -12.05
C THR A 79 3.27 4.98 -10.86
N LEU A 80 4.57 5.16 -10.63
CA LEU A 80 5.06 6.04 -9.55
C LEU A 80 4.55 7.47 -9.69
N CYS A 81 4.41 7.98 -10.91
CA CYS A 81 3.82 9.30 -11.15
C CYS A 81 2.37 9.35 -10.67
N LYS A 82 1.55 8.34 -10.97
CA LYS A 82 0.18 8.27 -10.46
C LYS A 82 0.15 8.17 -8.94
N ASP A 83 1.02 7.36 -8.33
CA ASP A 83 1.11 7.24 -6.87
C ASP A 83 1.43 8.60 -6.22
N TYR A 84 2.42 9.32 -6.77
CA TYR A 84 2.79 10.66 -6.32
C TYR A 84 1.64 11.66 -6.45
N LEU A 85 0.94 11.67 -7.59
CA LEU A 85 -0.21 12.58 -7.77
C LEU A 85 -1.33 12.28 -6.79
N LYS A 86 -1.61 11.00 -6.50
CA LYS A 86 -2.64 10.62 -5.51
C LYS A 86 -2.26 11.09 -4.11
N GLU A 87 -1.00 10.91 -3.73
CA GLU A 87 -0.46 11.39 -2.46
C GLU A 87 -0.49 12.92 -2.37
N TYR A 88 -0.14 13.62 -3.46
CA TYR A 88 -0.11 15.07 -3.51
C TYR A 88 -1.51 15.70 -3.43
N PHE A 89 -2.50 15.14 -4.16
CA PHE A 89 -3.85 15.72 -4.24
C PHE A 89 -4.74 15.37 -3.04
N CYS A 90 -4.66 14.15 -2.49
CA CYS A 90 -5.36 13.80 -1.26
C CYS A 90 -4.57 12.74 -0.47
N PRO A 91 -3.57 13.14 0.35
CA PRO A 91 -2.76 12.19 1.11
C PRO A 91 -3.60 11.37 2.10
N LEU A 92 -4.66 11.96 2.67
CA LEU A 92 -5.55 11.26 3.60
C LEU A 92 -6.36 10.16 2.90
N CYS A 93 -6.96 10.48 1.74
CA CYS A 93 -7.68 9.50 0.92
C CYS A 93 -6.72 8.41 0.42
N ALA A 94 -5.50 8.80 0.05
CA ALA A 94 -4.47 7.88 -0.40
C ALA A 94 -4.05 6.91 0.72
N ALA A 95 -3.86 7.38 1.95
CA ALA A 95 -3.58 6.52 3.10
C ALA A 95 -4.78 5.62 3.45
N CYS A 96 -6.00 6.16 3.41
CA CYS A 96 -7.24 5.40 3.55
C CYS A 96 -7.35 4.24 2.55
N GLN A 97 -7.18 4.52 1.26
CA GLN A 97 -7.22 3.50 0.21
C GLN A 97 -6.14 2.44 0.43
N LEU A 98 -4.94 2.86 0.81
CA LEU A 98 -3.82 1.97 1.09
C LEU A 98 -4.12 1.06 2.29
N ASP A 99 -4.67 1.59 3.37
CA ASP A 99 -5.02 0.81 4.57
C ASP A 99 -6.10 -0.24 4.29
N ARG A 100 -7.13 0.11 3.51
CA ARG A 100 -8.17 -0.83 3.08
C ARG A 100 -7.59 -1.94 2.20
N ASP A 101 -6.69 -1.60 1.28
CA ASP A 101 -6.04 -2.62 0.44
C ASP A 101 -5.09 -3.52 1.26
N MET A 102 -4.34 -2.97 2.23
CA MET A 102 -3.55 -3.78 3.18
C MET A 102 -4.44 -4.77 3.94
N LYS A 103 -5.62 -4.35 4.42
CA LYS A 103 -6.59 -5.25 5.08
C LYS A 103 -7.12 -6.31 4.12
N TYR A 104 -7.42 -5.94 2.88
CA TYR A 104 -7.85 -6.88 1.84
C TYR A 104 -6.78 -7.93 1.56
N VAL A 105 -5.52 -7.53 1.45
CA VAL A 105 -4.38 -8.45 1.28
C VAL A 105 -4.27 -9.38 2.49
N GLU A 106 -4.21 -8.85 3.71
CA GLU A 106 -4.14 -9.67 4.94
C GLU A 106 -5.30 -10.67 5.05
N ALA A 107 -6.52 -10.26 4.69
CA ALA A 107 -7.68 -11.15 4.68
C ALA A 107 -7.59 -12.25 3.60
N THR A 108 -6.87 -12.01 2.51
CA THR A 108 -6.74 -12.95 1.38
C THR A 108 -5.55 -13.89 1.52
N SER A 109 -4.39 -13.39 1.92
CA SER A 109 -3.13 -14.16 2.03
C SER A 109 -2.78 -14.57 3.46
N GLY A 110 -3.45 -14.01 4.47
CA GLY A 110 -3.13 -14.21 5.89
C GLY A 110 -1.92 -13.41 6.39
N ILE A 111 -1.05 -12.93 5.49
CA ILE A 111 0.16 -12.16 5.81
C ILE A 111 0.29 -11.01 4.81
N LEU A 112 0.55 -9.79 5.31
CA LEU A 112 0.80 -8.61 4.45
C LEU A 112 2.21 -8.62 3.87
N ASN A 113 3.21 -8.87 4.72
CA ASN A 113 4.62 -8.80 4.36
C ASN A 113 5.14 -10.16 3.87
N VAL A 114 4.63 -10.64 2.72
CA VAL A 114 5.06 -11.91 2.10
C VAL A 114 6.53 -11.88 1.64
#